data_AF-A0A3N6NE96-F1
#
_entry.id   AF-A0A3N6NE96-F1
#
_cell.length_a   1.000
_cell.length_b   1.000
_cell.length_c   1.000
_cell.angle_alpha   90.00
_cell.angle_beta   90.00
_cell.angle_gamma   90.00
#
_symmetry.space_group_name_H-M   'P 1'
#
loop_
_entity.id
_entity.type
_entity.pdbx_description
1 polymer ?
#
loop_
_entity_poly.entity_id
_entity_poly.type
_entity_poly.pdbx_seq_one_letter_code
_entity_poly.pdbx_strand_id
1 'polypeptide(L)'
;MSKVLIFAQEKGGCGRSTNTRAAAEAVPAAPVIELEINRRLTELGDRAQHFPIRASREEIERTGGRAARSEFDAFIEAMVVAEVPAIVDLGANTSTALLSTISEVANDLRQVGVEFGIVIIATAEPGALASVPLLDEIVSPWASARFLVENQLHGPINPIHLDRIANGAVLTSLPHHLMDTEAEAIFQAGGFACICDLDSKALAKKYGLMRGLRIQRDLARFRLAAMRAVEPAARWLVAP
;
A
#
# COMPACT_ATOMS: atom_id res chain seq x y z
N MET A 1 -5.67 20.44 7.74
CA MET A 1 -5.22 19.23 8.43
C MET A 1 -4.40 18.41 7.45
N SER A 2 -3.27 17.85 7.88
CA SER A 2 -2.46 16.99 7.02
C SER A 2 -3.11 15.61 6.97
N LYS A 3 -3.37 15.08 5.76
CA LYS A 3 -3.97 13.76 5.57
C LYS A 3 -2.88 12.73 5.29
N VAL A 4 -2.94 11.61 5.99
CA VAL A 4 -2.02 10.49 5.82
C VAL A 4 -2.82 9.26 5.41
N LEU A 5 -2.46 8.65 4.28
CA LEU A 5 -3.09 7.43 3.77
C LEU A 5 -2.17 6.23 3.96
N ILE A 6 -2.53 5.35 4.90
CA ILE A 6 -1.73 4.18 5.29
C ILE A 6 -2.22 2.93 4.57
N PHE A 7 -1.34 2.29 3.80
CA PHE A 7 -1.56 0.97 3.22
C PHE A 7 -1.04 -0.09 4.19
N ALA A 8 -1.93 -0.96 4.69
CA ALA A 8 -1.61 -1.93 5.72
C ALA A 8 -2.00 -3.36 5.31
N GLN A 9 -1.13 -4.30 5.67
CA GLN A 9 -1.39 -5.75 5.64
C GLN A 9 -0.28 -6.44 6.44
N GLU A 10 -0.67 -7.33 7.34
CA GLU A 10 0.25 -8.05 8.21
C GLU A 10 1.09 -9.09 7.45
N LYS A 11 0.55 -9.62 6.35
CA LYS A 11 1.21 -10.63 5.53
C LYS A 11 1.96 -10.04 4.32
N GLY A 12 3.20 -10.47 4.13
CA GLY A 12 3.98 -10.14 2.94
C GLY A 12 3.45 -10.82 1.68
N GLY A 13 3.67 -10.23 0.50
CA GLY A 13 3.25 -10.82 -0.78
C GLY A 13 1.80 -10.57 -1.18
N CYS A 14 1.03 -9.82 -0.39
CA CYS A 14 -0.39 -9.54 -0.68
C CYS A 14 -0.61 -8.37 -1.65
N GLY A 15 0.46 -7.81 -2.23
CA GLY A 15 0.39 -6.66 -3.13
C GLY A 15 0.14 -5.30 -2.46
N ARG A 16 0.51 -5.15 -1.17
CA ARG A 16 0.49 -3.84 -0.49
C ARG A 16 1.29 -2.79 -1.25
N SER A 17 2.59 -3.00 -1.45
CA SER A 17 3.43 -2.04 -2.15
C SER A 17 3.01 -1.81 -3.60
N THR A 18 2.32 -2.77 -4.25
CA THR A 18 1.68 -2.54 -5.56
C THR A 18 0.57 -1.49 -5.47
N ASN A 19 -0.30 -1.58 -4.47
CA ASN A 19 -1.36 -0.59 -4.26
C ASN A 19 -0.80 0.75 -3.79
N THR A 20 0.27 0.75 -2.99
CA THR A 20 0.98 1.97 -2.61
C THR A 20 1.58 2.67 -3.83
N ARG A 21 2.21 1.94 -4.76
CA ARG A 21 2.66 2.47 -6.06
C ARG A 21 1.50 3.08 -6.84
N ALA A 22 0.36 2.38 -6.91
CA ALA A 22 -0.81 2.90 -7.61
C ALA A 22 -1.31 4.22 -7.01
N ALA A 23 -1.26 4.36 -5.69
CA ALA A 23 -1.62 5.60 -5.02
C ALA A 23 -0.61 6.71 -5.31
N ALA A 24 0.69 6.39 -5.34
CA ALA A 24 1.75 7.34 -5.69
C ALA A 24 1.67 7.83 -7.15
N GLU A 25 1.14 7.01 -8.05
CA GLU A 25 0.79 7.37 -9.43
C GLU A 25 -0.49 8.23 -9.49
N ALA A 26 -1.48 7.93 -8.66
CA ALA A 26 -2.74 8.67 -8.60
C ALA A 26 -2.58 10.06 -7.94
N VAL A 27 -1.61 10.21 -7.05
CA VAL A 27 -1.27 11.47 -6.37
C VAL A 27 0.23 11.77 -6.53
N PRO A 28 0.67 12.28 -7.69
CA PRO A 28 2.10 12.48 -7.99
C PRO A 28 2.81 13.48 -7.06
N ALA A 29 2.06 14.39 -6.44
CA ALA A 29 2.61 15.38 -5.50
C ALA A 29 2.76 14.86 -4.07
N ALA A 30 2.15 13.73 -3.72
CA ALA A 30 2.25 13.16 -2.38
C ALA A 30 3.62 12.50 -2.20
N PRO A 31 4.35 12.80 -1.10
CA PRO A 31 5.49 12.02 -0.66
C PRO A 31 5.03 10.63 -0.23
N VAL A 32 5.95 9.68 -0.32
CA VAL A 32 5.75 8.30 0.13
C VAL A 32 6.68 8.02 1.29
N ILE A 33 6.13 7.48 2.36
CA ILE A 33 6.88 7.08 3.56
C ILE A 33 6.77 5.56 3.66
N GLU A 34 7.90 4.86 3.63
CA GLU A 34 7.96 3.40 3.65
C GLU A 34 8.56 2.93 4.97
N LEU A 35 7.82 2.12 5.74
CA LEU A 35 8.34 1.42 6.91
C LEU A 35 8.51 -0.06 6.55
N GLU A 36 9.73 -0.53 6.32
CA GLU A 36 9.96 -1.90 5.86
C GLU A 36 11.39 -2.34 6.19
N ILE A 37 11.63 -3.65 6.29
CA ILE A 37 12.99 -4.18 6.52
C ILE A 37 13.93 -3.76 5.38
N ASN A 38 13.47 -3.87 4.14
CA ASN A 38 14.22 -3.50 2.94
C ASN A 38 13.43 -2.47 2.14
N ARG A 39 14.11 -1.46 1.59
CA ARG A 39 13.50 -0.50 0.67
C ARG A 39 12.92 -1.24 -0.55
N ARG A 40 11.60 -1.15 -0.75
CA ARG A 40 10.87 -1.78 -1.87
C ARG A 40 10.48 -0.78 -2.94
N LEU A 41 10.29 0.50 -2.59
CA LEU A 41 9.79 1.54 -3.49
C LEU A 41 10.92 2.38 -4.09
N THR A 42 11.98 1.72 -4.56
CA THR A 42 13.21 2.37 -5.04
C THR A 42 12.97 3.21 -6.30
N GLU A 43 12.01 2.81 -7.14
CA GLU A 43 11.66 3.50 -8.38
C GLU A 43 11.07 4.90 -8.14
N LEU A 44 10.61 5.21 -6.93
CA LEU A 44 10.07 6.52 -6.58
C LEU A 44 11.16 7.55 -6.23
N GLY A 45 12.44 7.13 -6.15
CA GLY A 45 13.58 8.02 -5.92
C GLY A 45 13.40 8.86 -4.65
N ASP A 46 13.62 10.17 -4.77
CA ASP A 46 13.56 11.12 -3.66
C ASP A 46 12.13 11.35 -3.13
N ARG A 47 11.09 10.87 -3.84
CA ARG A 47 9.71 10.92 -3.33
C ARG A 47 9.46 9.92 -2.21
N ALA A 48 10.28 8.87 -2.10
CA ALA A 48 10.10 7.81 -1.12
C ALA A 48 11.17 7.87 -0.03
N GLN A 49 10.75 8.18 1.20
CA GLN A 49 11.58 8.11 2.41
C GLN A 49 11.43 6.74 3.05
N HIS A 50 12.54 6.01 3.20
CA HIS A 50 12.56 4.67 3.80
C HIS A 50 12.99 4.70 5.26
N PHE A 51 12.20 4.06 6.11
CA PHE A 51 12.44 3.82 7.52
C PHE A 51 12.67 2.31 7.72
N PRO A 52 13.91 1.88 8.04
CA PRO A 52 14.23 0.47 8.19
C PRO A 52 13.71 -0.07 9.53
N ILE A 53 13.01 -1.21 9.50
CA ILE A 53 12.69 -1.99 10.70
C ILE A 53 13.80 -3.01 10.94
N ARG A 54 14.45 -2.91 12.11
CA ARG A 54 15.55 -3.79 12.50
C ARG A 54 15.10 -4.98 13.33
N ALA A 55 14.10 -4.79 14.19
CA ALA A 55 13.55 -5.85 15.01
C ALA A 55 12.89 -6.90 14.12
N SER A 56 13.13 -8.17 14.44
CA SER A 56 12.45 -9.28 13.77
C SER A 56 10.95 -9.27 14.10
N ARG A 57 10.16 -9.92 13.25
CA ARG A 57 8.74 -10.17 13.51
C ARG A 57 8.50 -10.76 14.91
N GLU A 58 9.25 -11.80 15.26
CA GLU A 58 9.09 -12.50 16.53
C GLU A 58 9.36 -11.58 17.72
N GLU A 59 10.35 -10.68 17.60
CA GLU A 59 10.63 -9.68 18.64
C GLU A 59 9.52 -8.63 18.75
N ILE A 60 8.99 -8.17 17.63
CA ILE A 60 7.90 -7.20 17.59
C ILE A 60 6.63 -7.80 18.21
N GLU A 61 6.25 -9.02 17.80
CA GLU A 61 5.09 -9.73 18.35
C GLU A 61 5.26 -10.00 19.86
N ARG A 62 6.41 -10.55 20.27
CA ARG A 62 6.69 -10.88 21.69
C ARG A 62 6.68 -9.64 22.59
N THR A 63 7.09 -8.49 22.07
CA THR A 63 7.19 -7.25 22.86
C THR A 63 6.01 -6.30 22.68
N GLY A 64 5.05 -6.63 21.82
CA GLY A 64 3.97 -5.73 21.44
C GLY A 64 4.50 -4.43 20.81
N GLY A 65 5.51 -4.52 19.94
CA GLY A 65 6.09 -3.37 19.25
C GLY A 65 7.21 -2.64 19.99
N ARG A 66 7.43 -2.88 21.30
CA ARG A 66 8.48 -2.17 22.05
C ARG A 66 9.89 -2.35 21.47
N ALA A 67 10.17 -3.48 20.83
CA ALA A 67 11.45 -3.74 20.17
C ALA A 67 11.73 -2.82 18.97
N ALA A 68 10.71 -2.23 18.36
CA ALA A 68 10.81 -1.33 17.21
C ALA A 68 10.35 0.10 17.54
N ARG A 69 10.24 0.44 18.83
CA ARG A 69 9.62 1.70 19.27
C ARG A 69 10.34 2.94 18.74
N SER A 70 11.67 2.94 18.79
CA SER A 70 12.47 4.05 18.26
C SER A 70 12.25 4.26 16.76
N GLU A 71 12.11 3.18 16.01
CA GLU A 71 11.82 3.21 14.58
C GLU A 71 10.40 3.72 14.31
N PHE A 72 9.43 3.33 15.15
CA PHE A 72 8.06 3.83 15.09
C PHE A 72 7.98 5.32 15.42
N ASP A 73 8.72 5.79 16.42
CA ASP A 73 8.72 7.21 16.83
C ASP A 73 9.18 8.10 15.68
N ALA A 74 10.33 7.79 15.06
CA ALA A 74 10.85 8.56 13.93
C ALA A 74 9.90 8.52 12.71
N PHE A 75 9.24 7.39 12.50
CA PHE A 75 8.26 7.23 11.42
C PHE A 75 6.97 8.02 11.67
N ILE A 76 6.45 8.02 12.90
CA ILE A 76 5.28 8.82 13.29
C ILE A 76 5.62 10.31 13.18
N GLU A 77 6.80 10.73 13.63
CA GLU A 77 7.25 12.11 13.48
C GLU A 77 7.25 12.54 12.00
N ALA A 78 7.77 11.70 11.09
CA ALA A 78 7.75 11.96 9.66
C ALA A 78 6.33 12.13 9.09
N MET A 79 5.35 11.35 9.58
CA MET A 79 3.94 11.52 9.20
C MET A 79 3.35 12.85 9.72
N VAL A 80 3.73 13.27 10.92
CA VAL A 80 3.21 14.50 11.57
C VAL A 80 3.78 15.75 10.92
N VAL A 81 5.07 15.76 10.58
CA VAL A 81 5.73 16.93 9.98
C VAL A 81 5.48 17.04 8.47
N ALA A 82 4.79 16.09 7.86
CA ALA A 82 4.44 16.15 6.45
C ALA A 82 3.50 17.35 6.18
N GLU A 83 4.04 18.36 5.51
CA GLU A 83 3.32 19.60 5.18
C GLU A 83 2.25 19.42 4.09
N VAL A 84 2.29 18.29 3.39
CA VAL A 84 1.36 17.92 2.32
C VAL A 84 0.81 16.51 2.57
N PRO A 85 -0.34 16.14 1.98
CA PRO A 85 -0.90 14.81 2.13
C PRO A 85 0.10 13.72 1.76
N ALA A 86 0.30 12.74 2.64
CA ALA A 86 1.33 11.71 2.51
C ALA A 86 0.73 10.31 2.31
N ILE A 87 1.44 9.48 1.55
CA ILE A 87 1.12 8.06 1.37
C ILE A 87 2.11 7.23 2.19
N VAL A 88 1.61 6.21 2.88
CA VAL A 88 2.42 5.36 3.74
C VAL A 88 2.33 3.90 3.27
N ASP A 89 3.49 3.27 3.01
CA ASP A 89 3.61 1.81 2.83
C ASP A 89 4.04 1.18 4.16
N LEU A 90 3.09 0.55 4.87
CA LEU A 90 3.35 -0.05 6.18
C LEU A 90 3.74 -1.52 6.07
N GLY A 91 4.99 -1.79 6.44
CA GLY A 91 5.67 -3.08 6.47
C GLY A 91 4.85 -4.27 6.93
N ALA A 92 5.15 -5.43 6.33
CA ALA A 92 4.51 -6.66 6.75
C ALA A 92 5.07 -7.02 8.13
N ASN A 93 4.27 -7.69 8.95
CA ASN A 93 4.63 -8.07 10.32
C ASN A 93 4.81 -6.90 11.32
N THR A 94 4.56 -5.66 10.89
CA THR A 94 4.59 -4.46 11.76
C THR A 94 3.27 -3.70 11.76
N SER A 95 2.32 -4.10 10.91
CA SER A 95 1.09 -3.34 10.70
C SER A 95 0.26 -3.30 11.97
N THR A 96 -0.01 -4.46 12.58
CA THR A 96 -0.74 -4.53 13.85
C THR A 96 -0.05 -3.73 14.95
N ALA A 97 1.25 -3.94 15.17
CA ALA A 97 1.99 -3.29 16.25
C ALA A 97 2.00 -1.75 16.12
N LEU A 98 2.32 -1.22 14.93
CA LEU A 98 2.36 0.22 14.71
C LEU A 98 0.95 0.83 14.79
N LEU A 99 -0.06 0.21 14.16
CA LEU A 99 -1.42 0.75 14.18
C LEU A 99 -1.99 0.76 15.60
N SER A 100 -1.65 -0.21 16.45
CA SER A 100 -1.97 -0.17 17.88
C SER A 100 -1.27 0.99 18.59
N THR A 101 0.01 1.24 18.32
CA THR A 101 0.72 2.41 18.86
C THR A 101 0.07 3.72 18.42
N ILE A 102 -0.29 3.86 17.14
CA ILE A 102 -1.01 5.03 16.63
C ILE A 102 -2.37 5.17 17.32
N SER A 103 -3.10 4.06 17.52
CA SER A 103 -4.39 4.07 18.21
C SER A 103 -4.31 4.64 19.63
N GLU A 104 -3.21 4.41 20.36
CA GLU A 104 -3.02 4.95 21.72
C GLU A 104 -2.90 6.48 21.74
N VAL A 105 -2.40 7.08 20.65
CA VAL A 105 -2.14 8.53 20.53
C VAL A 105 -2.99 9.21 19.46
N ALA A 106 -3.97 8.52 18.87
CA ALA A 106 -4.69 9.01 17.70
C ALA A 106 -5.46 10.31 17.98
N ASN A 107 -5.96 10.49 19.19
CA ASN A 107 -6.61 11.73 19.61
C ASN A 107 -5.63 12.90 19.68
N ASP A 108 -4.41 12.67 20.16
CA ASP A 108 -3.36 13.70 20.23
C ASP A 108 -2.89 14.08 18.82
N LEU A 109 -2.72 13.07 17.94
CA LEU A 109 -2.39 13.28 16.52
C LEU A 109 -3.47 14.10 15.80
N ARG A 110 -4.74 13.85 16.10
CA ARG A 110 -5.85 14.64 15.57
C ARG A 110 -5.83 16.08 16.09
N GLN A 111 -5.50 16.29 17.36
CA GLN A 111 -5.40 17.64 17.95
C GLN A 111 -4.28 18.48 17.31
N VAL A 112 -3.18 17.85 16.88
CA VAL A 112 -2.12 18.53 16.10
C VAL A 112 -2.44 18.59 14.59
N GLY A 113 -3.65 18.20 14.19
CA GLY A 113 -4.18 18.40 12.85
C GLY A 113 -3.82 17.31 11.83
N VAL A 114 -3.52 16.09 12.28
CA VAL A 114 -3.30 14.93 11.41
C VAL A 114 -4.57 14.09 11.31
N GLU A 115 -4.94 13.75 10.08
CA GLU A 115 -6.07 12.87 9.78
C GLU A 115 -5.60 11.61 9.05
N PHE A 116 -6.14 10.46 9.43
CA PHE A 116 -5.71 9.17 8.91
C PHE A 116 -6.79 8.50 8.06
N GLY A 117 -6.40 8.07 6.87
CA GLY A 117 -7.13 7.14 6.04
C GLY A 117 -6.38 5.81 6.02
N ILE A 118 -7.10 4.70 6.14
CA ILE A 118 -6.49 3.37 6.16
C ILE A 118 -6.98 2.57 4.95
N VAL A 119 -6.05 2.04 4.18
CA VAL A 119 -6.29 1.06 3.13
C VAL A 119 -5.80 -0.30 3.59
N ILE A 120 -6.73 -1.22 3.84
CA ILE A 120 -6.39 -2.62 4.13
C ILE A 120 -6.43 -3.40 2.81
N ILE A 121 -5.41 -4.22 2.56
CA ILE A 121 -5.36 -5.08 1.37
C ILE A 121 -5.84 -6.48 1.74
N ALA A 122 -6.94 -6.94 1.17
CA ALA A 122 -7.44 -8.29 1.35
C ALA A 122 -7.04 -9.17 0.16
N THR A 123 -6.63 -10.41 0.41
CA THR A 123 -6.48 -11.44 -0.63
C THR A 123 -7.15 -12.73 -0.19
N ALA A 124 -7.43 -13.65 -1.12
CA ALA A 124 -7.97 -14.97 -0.79
C ALA A 124 -6.97 -15.88 -0.04
N GLU A 125 -5.73 -15.45 0.17
CA GLU A 125 -4.76 -16.21 0.93
C GLU A 125 -5.15 -16.27 2.42
N PRO A 126 -5.26 -17.47 3.05
CA PRO A 126 -5.85 -17.61 4.39
C PRO A 126 -5.25 -16.73 5.47
N GLY A 127 -3.92 -16.63 5.55
CA GLY A 127 -3.24 -15.82 6.57
C GLY A 127 -3.40 -14.31 6.36
N ALA A 128 -3.47 -13.86 5.10
CA ALA A 128 -3.71 -12.45 4.76
C ALA A 128 -5.17 -12.07 4.96
N LEU A 129 -6.09 -12.99 4.68
CA LEU A 129 -7.52 -12.79 4.88
C LEU A 129 -7.87 -12.72 6.38
N ALA A 130 -7.25 -13.57 7.19
CA ALA A 130 -7.50 -13.64 8.63
C ALA A 130 -7.02 -12.39 9.40
N SER A 131 -6.04 -11.64 8.88
CA SER A 131 -5.55 -10.41 9.51
C SER A 131 -6.45 -9.19 9.25
N VAL A 132 -7.30 -9.20 8.21
CA VAL A 132 -8.14 -8.05 7.84
C VAL A 132 -9.04 -7.60 8.98
N PRO A 133 -9.83 -8.48 9.64
CA PRO A 133 -10.69 -8.05 10.75
C PRO A 133 -9.92 -7.49 11.94
N LEU A 134 -8.74 -8.03 12.23
CA LEU A 134 -7.86 -7.55 13.30
C LEU A 134 -7.38 -6.13 13.02
N LEU A 135 -6.91 -5.87 11.79
CA LEU A 135 -6.48 -4.53 11.39
C LEU A 135 -7.66 -3.54 11.42
N ASP A 136 -8.84 -3.96 10.96
CA ASP A 136 -10.03 -3.13 10.97
C ASP A 136 -10.50 -2.78 12.40
N GLU A 137 -10.48 -3.75 13.31
CA GLU A 137 -10.80 -3.55 14.73
C GLU A 137 -9.88 -2.50 15.38
N ILE A 138 -8.59 -2.52 15.05
CA ILE A 138 -7.62 -1.55 15.57
C ILE A 138 -7.89 -0.14 15.04
N VAL A 139 -8.23 0.01 13.76
CA VAL A 139 -8.30 1.33 13.12
C VAL A 139 -9.68 1.97 13.13
N SER A 140 -10.74 1.18 13.16
CA SER A 140 -12.13 1.67 13.13
C SER A 140 -12.48 2.70 14.21
N PRO A 141 -11.90 2.70 15.43
CA PRO A 141 -12.23 3.71 16.43
C PRO A 141 -11.66 5.11 16.14
N TRP A 142 -10.63 5.23 15.29
CA TRP A 142 -9.89 6.49 15.15
C TRP A 142 -9.59 6.95 13.72
N ALA A 143 -9.61 6.05 12.73
CA ALA A 143 -9.41 6.42 11.32
C ALA A 143 -10.56 7.31 10.82
N SER A 144 -10.22 8.39 10.13
CA SER A 144 -11.18 9.29 9.48
C SER A 144 -11.84 8.65 8.25
N ALA A 145 -11.12 7.75 7.57
CA ALA A 145 -11.64 6.97 6.45
C ALA A 145 -11.04 5.57 6.41
N ARG A 146 -11.84 4.59 5.96
CA ARG A 146 -11.43 3.20 5.80
C ARG A 146 -11.75 2.72 4.39
N PHE A 147 -10.78 2.05 3.79
CA PHE A 147 -10.86 1.47 2.46
C PHE A 147 -10.40 0.01 2.53
N LEU A 148 -11.06 -0.86 1.78
CA LEU A 148 -10.67 -2.24 1.60
C LEU A 148 -10.43 -2.47 0.11
N VAL A 149 -9.22 -2.89 -0.26
CA VAL A 149 -8.93 -3.33 -1.63
C VAL A 149 -8.87 -4.85 -1.65
N GLU A 150 -9.83 -5.48 -2.31
CA GLU A 150 -9.72 -6.89 -2.69
C GLU A 150 -8.67 -7.03 -3.79
N ASN A 151 -7.47 -7.48 -3.44
CA ASN A 151 -6.46 -7.84 -4.41
C ASN A 151 -6.58 -9.33 -4.77
N GLN A 152 -7.06 -9.59 -5.99
CA GLN A 152 -7.37 -10.93 -6.48
C GLN A 152 -6.14 -11.72 -6.97
N LEU A 153 -4.93 -11.36 -6.52
CA LEU A 153 -3.69 -12.09 -6.81
C LEU A 153 -3.81 -13.60 -6.57
N HIS A 154 -4.54 -14.01 -5.53
CA HIS A 154 -4.79 -15.41 -5.17
C HIS A 154 -6.22 -15.87 -5.53
N GLY A 155 -6.84 -15.21 -6.51
CA GLY A 155 -8.25 -15.36 -6.84
C GLY A 155 -9.18 -14.47 -6.01
N PRO A 156 -10.46 -14.41 -6.38
CA PRO A 156 -11.46 -13.60 -5.67
C PRO A 156 -11.76 -14.18 -4.29
N ILE A 157 -12.07 -13.30 -3.34
CA ILE A 157 -12.60 -13.66 -2.03
C ILE A 157 -14.09 -13.98 -2.21
N ASN A 158 -14.61 -14.92 -1.43
CA ASN A 158 -16.04 -15.19 -1.40
C ASN A 158 -16.82 -13.89 -1.09
N PRO A 159 -17.82 -13.48 -1.89
CA PRO A 159 -18.49 -12.19 -1.71
C PRO A 159 -19.14 -12.00 -0.34
N ILE A 160 -19.70 -13.04 0.28
CA ILE A 160 -20.31 -12.98 1.61
C ILE A 160 -19.23 -12.72 2.67
N HIS A 161 -18.06 -13.36 2.52
CA HIS A 161 -16.94 -13.11 3.41
C HIS A 161 -16.37 -11.70 3.20
N LEU A 162 -16.28 -11.25 1.95
CA LEU A 162 -15.76 -9.94 1.58
C LEU A 162 -16.61 -8.80 2.17
N ASP A 163 -17.93 -8.89 2.04
CA ASP A 163 -18.87 -7.92 2.62
C ASP A 163 -18.72 -7.82 4.15
N ARG A 164 -18.61 -8.99 4.81
CA ARG A 164 -18.41 -9.06 6.26
C ARG A 164 -17.10 -8.40 6.71
N ILE A 165 -15.99 -8.64 6.01
CA ILE A 165 -14.68 -8.07 6.41
C ILE A 165 -14.52 -6.60 5.98
N ALA A 166 -15.29 -6.11 5.01
CA ALA A 166 -15.29 -4.71 4.63
C ALA A 166 -15.81 -3.83 5.77
N ASN A 167 -16.81 -4.29 6.52
CA ASN A 167 -17.26 -3.67 7.77
C ASN A 167 -17.42 -2.13 7.70
N GLY A 168 -18.08 -1.64 6.64
CA GLY A 168 -18.32 -0.22 6.40
C GLY A 168 -17.15 0.56 5.76
N ALA A 169 -16.03 -0.09 5.45
CA ALA A 169 -14.99 0.46 4.58
C ALA A 169 -15.47 0.55 3.13
N VAL A 170 -14.93 1.50 2.37
CA VAL A 170 -15.17 1.58 0.93
C VAL A 170 -14.43 0.43 0.25
N LEU A 171 -15.19 -0.51 -0.32
CA LEU A 171 -14.67 -1.69 -1.00
C LEU A 171 -14.38 -1.41 -2.48
N THR A 172 -13.18 -1.74 -2.93
CA THR A 172 -12.79 -1.82 -4.33
C THR A 172 -12.06 -3.14 -4.61
N SER A 173 -11.79 -3.43 -5.88
CA SER A 173 -11.03 -4.61 -6.26
C SER A 173 -9.95 -4.30 -7.29
N LEU A 174 -8.84 -5.01 -7.15
CA LEU A 174 -7.79 -5.14 -8.15
C LEU A 174 -7.88 -6.57 -8.71
N PRO A 175 -8.41 -6.74 -9.95
CA PRO A 175 -8.50 -8.05 -10.58
C PRO A 175 -7.14 -8.73 -10.69
N HIS A 176 -7.14 -10.06 -10.75
CA HIS A 176 -5.91 -10.81 -11.04
C HIS A 176 -5.40 -10.41 -12.43
N HIS A 177 -4.14 -9.97 -12.50
CA HIS A 177 -3.49 -9.64 -13.76
C HIS A 177 -2.48 -10.72 -14.11
N LEU A 178 -2.83 -11.56 -15.09
CA LEU A 178 -1.90 -12.47 -15.73
C LEU A 178 -1.17 -11.71 -16.84
N MET A 179 0.15 -11.67 -16.77
CA MET A 179 1.00 -11.05 -17.80
C MET A 179 2.16 -11.97 -18.16
N ASP A 180 2.77 -11.75 -19.32
CA ASP A 180 3.97 -12.49 -19.72
C ASP A 180 5.09 -12.29 -18.68
N THR A 181 5.93 -13.31 -18.45
CA THR A 181 7.04 -13.24 -17.47
C THR A 181 7.97 -12.05 -17.72
N GLU A 182 8.16 -11.64 -18.97
CA GLU A 182 8.97 -10.45 -19.29
C GLU A 182 8.28 -9.14 -18.89
N ALA A 183 6.95 -9.06 -18.95
CA ALA A 183 6.21 -7.92 -18.42
C ALA A 183 6.30 -7.88 -16.90
N GLU A 184 6.16 -9.03 -16.22
CA GLU A 184 6.37 -9.11 -14.76
C GLU A 184 7.76 -8.64 -14.38
N ALA A 185 8.80 -9.09 -15.09
CA ALA A 185 10.18 -8.68 -14.82
C ALA A 185 10.39 -7.16 -14.98
N ILE A 186 9.78 -6.54 -15.99
CA ILE A 186 9.81 -5.08 -16.18
C ILE A 186 9.12 -4.38 -15.00
N PHE A 187 7.92 -4.84 -14.62
CA PHE A 187 7.18 -4.28 -13.50
C PHE A 187 7.93 -4.42 -12.17
N GLN A 188 8.53 -5.58 -11.88
CA GLN A 188 9.30 -5.81 -10.66
C GLN A 188 10.56 -4.92 -10.59
N ALA A 189 11.14 -4.57 -11.74
CA ALA A 189 12.35 -3.74 -11.80
C ALA A 189 12.07 -2.23 -11.69
N GLY A 190 10.95 -1.75 -12.24
CA GLY A 190 10.68 -0.30 -12.37
C GLY A 190 9.34 0.18 -11.81
N GLY A 191 8.53 -0.70 -11.22
CA GLY A 191 7.21 -0.38 -10.70
C GLY A 191 6.26 0.19 -11.76
N PHE A 192 5.29 1.00 -11.32
CA PHE A 192 4.38 1.68 -12.26
C PHE A 192 5.00 2.91 -12.91
N ALA A 193 5.96 3.56 -12.25
CA ALA A 193 6.59 4.78 -12.73
C ALA A 193 7.25 4.61 -14.10
N CYS A 194 7.88 3.45 -14.35
CA CYS A 194 8.58 3.21 -15.61
C CYS A 194 7.66 2.94 -16.81
N ILE A 195 6.36 2.69 -16.59
CA ILE A 195 5.45 2.20 -17.65
C ILE A 195 5.17 3.28 -18.70
N CYS A 196 5.09 4.54 -18.29
CA CYS A 196 4.88 5.67 -19.19
C CYS A 196 6.05 5.90 -20.15
N ASP A 197 7.26 5.49 -19.76
CA ASP A 197 8.51 5.71 -20.50
C ASP A 197 8.95 4.50 -21.34
N LEU A 198 8.12 3.45 -21.43
CA LEU A 198 8.45 2.26 -22.20
C LEU A 198 8.54 2.57 -23.71
N ASP A 199 9.73 2.38 -24.27
CA ASP A 199 9.95 2.49 -25.72
C ASP A 199 9.44 1.24 -26.45
N SER A 200 8.31 1.40 -27.16
CA SER A 200 7.71 0.36 -27.99
C SER A 200 8.66 -0.21 -29.04
N LYS A 201 9.56 0.59 -29.62
CA LYS A 201 10.54 0.14 -30.63
C LYS A 201 11.62 -0.71 -29.98
N ALA A 202 12.12 -0.29 -28.81
CA ALA A 202 13.09 -1.06 -28.05
C ALA A 202 12.51 -2.42 -27.61
N LEU A 203 11.26 -2.43 -27.13
CA LEU A 203 10.54 -3.66 -26.78
C LEU A 203 10.36 -4.57 -28.00
N ALA A 204 9.93 -4.02 -29.14
CA ALA A 204 9.77 -4.78 -30.38
C ALA A 204 11.09 -5.37 -30.89
N LYS A 205 12.19 -4.62 -30.77
CA LYS A 205 13.54 -5.11 -31.13
C LYS A 205 14.00 -6.25 -30.23
N LYS A 206 13.71 -6.18 -28.92
CA LYS A 206 14.16 -7.16 -27.93
C LYS A 206 13.31 -8.44 -27.92
N TYR A 207 12.00 -8.31 -28.05
CA TYR A 207 11.03 -9.39 -27.82
C TYR A 207 10.23 -9.78 -29.07
N GLY A 208 10.41 -9.08 -30.18
CA GLY A 208 9.57 -9.17 -31.38
C GLY A 208 8.35 -8.25 -31.30
N LEU A 209 7.86 -7.79 -32.46
CA LEU A 209 6.82 -6.75 -32.55
C LEU A 209 5.56 -7.08 -31.73
N MET A 210 4.96 -8.24 -31.96
CA MET A 210 3.70 -8.60 -31.31
C MET A 210 3.84 -8.77 -29.79
N ARG A 211 4.95 -9.36 -29.33
CA ARG A 211 5.22 -9.53 -27.89
C ARG A 211 5.51 -8.20 -27.22
N GLY A 212 6.33 -7.35 -27.83
CA GLY A 212 6.63 -6.01 -27.33
C GLY A 212 5.37 -5.15 -27.16
N LEU A 213 4.48 -5.17 -28.15
CA LEU A 213 3.19 -4.48 -28.05
C LEU A 213 2.28 -5.06 -26.95
N ARG A 214 2.26 -6.38 -26.76
CA ARG A 214 1.49 -7.04 -25.71
C ARG A 214 2.00 -6.65 -24.31
N ILE A 215 3.31 -6.74 -24.08
CA ILE A 215 3.95 -6.31 -22.82
C ILE A 215 3.53 -4.88 -22.45
N GLN A 216 3.66 -3.93 -23.38
CA GLN A 216 3.30 -2.54 -23.12
C GLN A 216 1.80 -2.38 -22.78
N ARG A 217 0.93 -3.10 -23.50
CA ARG A 217 -0.53 -3.05 -23.28
C ARG A 217 -0.92 -3.64 -21.94
N ASP A 218 -0.32 -4.76 -21.55
CA ASP A 218 -0.64 -5.45 -20.30
C ASP A 218 -0.16 -4.63 -19.10
N LEU A 219 1.04 -4.06 -19.17
CA LEU A 219 1.56 -3.15 -18.15
C LEU A 219 0.69 -1.89 -18.00
N ALA A 220 0.31 -1.26 -19.12
CA ALA A 220 -0.56 -0.08 -19.10
C ALA A 220 -1.95 -0.39 -18.51
N ARG A 221 -2.52 -1.55 -18.84
CA ARG A 221 -3.80 -2.01 -18.27
C ARG A 221 -3.69 -2.27 -16.78
N PHE A 222 -2.62 -2.95 -16.35
CA PHE A 222 -2.40 -3.24 -14.94
C PHE A 222 -2.22 -1.97 -14.12
N ARG A 223 -1.42 -1.01 -14.60
CA ARG A 223 -1.26 0.31 -13.97
C ARG A 223 -2.61 1.01 -13.80
N LEU A 224 -3.42 1.07 -14.87
CA LEU A 224 -4.73 1.70 -14.82
C LEU A 224 -5.69 0.99 -13.85
N ALA A 225 -5.71 -0.34 -13.85
CA ALA A 225 -6.56 -1.11 -12.95
C ALA A 225 -6.17 -0.90 -11.48
N ALA A 226 -4.86 -0.89 -11.18
CA ALA A 226 -4.37 -0.61 -9.84
C ALA A 226 -4.71 0.81 -9.38
N MET A 227 -4.54 1.83 -10.25
CA MET A 227 -4.94 3.20 -9.94
C MET A 227 -6.44 3.33 -9.66
N ARG A 228 -7.29 2.61 -10.42
CA ARG A 228 -8.74 2.57 -10.18
C ARG A 228 -9.09 1.88 -8.86
N ALA A 229 -8.39 0.83 -8.49
CA ALA A 229 -8.62 0.13 -7.23
C ALA A 229 -8.38 1.06 -6.03
N VAL A 230 -7.37 1.93 -6.09
CA VAL A 230 -7.06 2.88 -5.00
C VAL A 230 -7.69 4.26 -5.17
N GLU A 231 -8.45 4.50 -6.25
CA GLU A 231 -8.98 5.82 -6.60
C GLU A 231 -9.79 6.46 -5.45
N PRO A 232 -10.73 5.77 -4.76
CA PRO A 232 -11.47 6.38 -3.67
C PRO A 232 -10.58 6.86 -2.53
N ALA A 233 -9.55 6.08 -2.21
CA ALA A 233 -8.58 6.40 -1.17
C ALA A 233 -7.69 7.59 -1.58
N ALA A 234 -7.22 7.61 -2.83
CA ALA A 234 -6.45 8.71 -3.40
C ALA A 234 -7.25 10.02 -3.43
N ARG A 235 -8.54 9.96 -3.80
CA ARG A 235 -9.45 11.12 -3.78
C ARG A 235 -9.65 11.65 -2.36
N TRP A 236 -9.82 10.77 -1.37
CA TRP A 236 -9.93 11.18 0.02
C TRP A 236 -8.68 11.90 0.51
N LEU A 237 -7.49 11.41 0.13
CA LEU A 237 -6.20 11.98 0.55
C LEU A 237 -6.03 13.43 0.10
N VAL A 238 -6.50 13.78 -1.11
CA VAL A 238 -6.36 15.14 -1.67
C VAL A 238 -7.63 15.99 -1.56
N ALA A 239 -8.71 15.43 -1.01
CA ALA A 239 -9.90 16.23 -0.72
C ALA A 239 -9.55 17.34 0.28
N PRO A 240 -10.23 18.49 0.23
CA PRO A 240 -10.04 19.55 1.22
C PRO A 240 -10.38 19.11 2.65
#